data_AF-A0A2C9LXR8-F1
#
_entry.id   AF-A0A2C9LXR8-F1
#
_cell.length_a   1.000
_cell.length_b   1.000
_cell.length_c   1.000
_cell.angle_alpha   90.00
_cell.angle_beta   90.00
_cell.angle_gamma   90.00
#
_symmetry.space_group_name_H-M   'P 1'
#
loop_
_entity.id
_entity.type
_entity.pdbx_description
1 polymer ?
#
loop_
_entity_poly.entity_id
_entity_poly.type
_entity_poly.pdbx_seq_one_letter_code
_entity_poly.pdbx_strand_id
1 'polypeptide(L)'
;MSEPTSQTATLRYDNGQNECQESEGKAEDHLRELYKNCTKNPGHPQFIRIKELKMEHLPEAHRNSDLFALIKAVADLTVRISVDMVSPNRPKYWQNTTVHYPFYGQGGTTKRRTGTGEIHVWMYDEGCGYNCTGQRYNPVTGGSFDVNYTTCPCETCQHSDTPSSVWWMVHIHTAAHVVYDEIEASYTSCRFFFDDEDRGGEKFIIDKVTASSKYILRGTGVS
;
A
#
# COMPACT_ATOMS: atom_id res chain seq x y z
N MET A 1 -4.82 -6.82 47.97
CA MET A 1 -4.43 -5.90 46.88
C MET A 1 -3.68 -6.74 45.88
N SER A 2 -4.38 -7.08 44.80
CA SER A 2 -4.00 -8.11 43.83
C SER A 2 -3.55 -7.43 42.54
N GLU A 3 -2.35 -7.74 42.10
CA GLU A 3 -1.80 -7.30 40.81
C GLU A 3 -2.56 -7.96 39.65
N PRO A 4 -2.92 -7.24 38.58
CA PRO A 4 -3.51 -7.84 37.39
C PRO A 4 -2.40 -8.47 36.53
N THR A 5 -2.35 -9.80 36.53
CA THR A 5 -1.51 -10.59 35.63
C THR A 5 -2.00 -10.42 34.19
N SER A 6 -1.27 -9.68 33.37
CA SER A 6 -1.48 -9.62 31.92
C SER A 6 -1.08 -10.97 31.30
N GLN A 7 -2.06 -11.83 31.08
CA GLN A 7 -1.86 -13.08 30.34
C GLN A 7 -1.94 -12.77 28.84
N THR A 8 -0.76 -12.68 28.21
CA THR A 8 -0.63 -12.66 26.75
C THR A 8 -1.00 -14.04 26.20
N ALA A 9 -2.29 -14.28 26.01
CA ALA A 9 -2.79 -15.48 25.36
C ALA A 9 -2.32 -15.49 23.90
N THR A 10 -1.33 -16.33 23.63
CA THR A 10 -0.76 -16.51 22.30
C THR A 10 -1.71 -17.39 21.47
N LEU A 11 -2.73 -16.79 20.85
CA LEU A 11 -3.53 -17.48 19.82
C LEU A 11 -2.74 -17.49 18.51
N ARG A 12 -1.82 -18.45 18.38
CA ARG A 12 -1.22 -18.81 17.09
C ARG A 12 -2.29 -19.51 16.23
N TYR A 13 -3.02 -18.72 15.45
CA TYR A 13 -3.63 -19.26 14.24
C TYR A 13 -2.54 -19.29 13.16
N ASP A 14 -2.14 -20.49 12.75
CA ASP A 14 -1.27 -20.73 11.59
C ASP A 14 -1.96 -20.27 10.31
N ASN A 15 -2.07 -18.95 10.10
CA ASN A 15 -2.71 -18.33 8.95
C ASN A 15 -1.74 -18.19 7.76
N GLY A 16 -1.08 -19.28 7.36
CA GLY A 16 -0.31 -19.35 6.12
C GLY A 16 0.86 -18.35 6.02
N GLN A 17 1.67 -18.48 4.97
CA GLN A 17 2.83 -17.60 4.70
C GLN A 17 2.43 -16.22 4.15
N ASN A 18 1.26 -15.70 4.50
CA ASN A 18 0.75 -14.46 3.93
C ASN A 18 1.38 -13.26 4.65
N GLU A 19 2.00 -12.35 3.90
CA GLU A 19 2.68 -11.17 4.43
C GLU A 19 1.66 -10.07 4.81
N CYS A 20 0.86 -10.34 5.84
CA CYS A 20 0.05 -9.32 6.52
C CYS A 20 0.51 -9.19 7.96
N GLN A 21 0.74 -7.96 8.38
CA GLN A 21 0.95 -7.66 9.79
C GLN A 21 -0.38 -7.26 10.43
N GLU A 22 -0.70 -7.85 11.57
CA GLU A 22 -1.88 -7.51 12.38
C GLU A 22 -1.45 -6.63 13.57
N SER A 23 -2.28 -5.66 13.95
CA SER A 23 -2.04 -4.85 15.15
C SER A 23 -3.31 -4.70 16.00
N GLU A 24 -3.22 -5.08 17.27
CA GLU A 24 -4.29 -4.87 18.27
C GLU A 24 -4.08 -3.50 18.94
N GLY A 25 -4.36 -2.41 18.23
CA GLY A 25 -4.22 -1.05 18.78
C GLY A 25 -4.34 0.07 17.75
N LYS A 26 -4.69 1.27 18.21
CA LYS A 26 -4.81 2.49 17.38
C LYS A 26 -3.49 3.25 17.17
N ALA A 27 -2.38 2.81 17.76
CA ALA A 27 -1.09 3.51 17.66
C ALA A 27 -0.32 3.05 16.42
N GLU A 28 -0.11 3.97 15.46
CA GLU A 28 0.38 3.69 14.11
C GLU A 28 1.91 3.77 13.93
N ASP A 29 2.67 4.19 14.94
CA ASP A 29 3.98 4.80 14.68
C ASP A 29 5.22 4.07 15.23
N HIS A 30 5.06 2.86 15.77
CA HIS A 30 6.17 2.18 16.44
C HIS A 30 6.75 1.03 15.60
N LEU A 31 7.05 1.28 14.31
CA LEU A 31 7.79 0.32 13.44
C LEU A 31 9.03 -0.22 14.16
N ARG A 32 9.76 0.65 14.88
CA ARG A 32 10.94 0.28 15.69
C ARG A 32 10.62 -0.68 16.84
N GLU A 33 9.47 -0.59 17.48
CA GLU A 33 9.09 -1.53 18.55
C GLU A 33 8.59 -2.85 17.97
N LEU A 34 7.93 -2.81 16.81
CA LEU A 34 7.57 -3.99 16.04
C LEU A 34 8.83 -4.75 15.58
N TYR A 35 9.90 -4.04 15.22
CA TYR A 35 11.21 -4.66 14.91
C TYR A 35 11.87 -5.35 16.11
N LYS A 36 11.76 -4.77 17.31
CA LYS A 36 12.29 -5.38 18.55
C LYS A 36 11.58 -6.70 18.89
N ASN A 37 10.31 -6.79 18.53
CA ASN A 37 9.46 -7.95 18.83
C ASN A 37 9.26 -8.88 17.62
N CYS A 38 9.95 -8.62 16.50
CA CYS A 38 9.81 -9.41 15.29
C CYS A 38 10.44 -10.79 15.50
N THR A 39 9.66 -11.86 15.40
CA THR A 39 10.16 -13.24 15.56
C THR A 39 11.14 -13.66 14.48
N LYS A 40 11.14 -13.00 13.31
CA LYS A 40 12.18 -13.15 12.27
C LYS A 40 13.51 -12.50 12.69
N ASN A 41 13.50 -11.62 13.69
CA ASN A 41 14.66 -10.93 14.26
C ASN A 41 14.93 -11.48 15.67
N PRO A 42 15.61 -12.63 15.78
CA PRO A 42 17.08 -12.61 15.67
C PRO A 42 17.67 -13.38 14.48
N GLY A 43 16.85 -14.03 13.64
CA GLY A 43 17.32 -14.87 12.52
C GLY A 43 17.84 -14.11 11.29
N HIS A 44 17.60 -12.80 11.21
CA HIS A 44 18.01 -11.95 10.08
C HIS A 44 18.84 -10.73 10.56
N PRO A 45 19.99 -10.94 11.23
CA PRO A 45 20.83 -9.85 11.76
C PRO A 45 21.44 -8.96 10.66
N GLN A 46 21.42 -9.43 9.40
CA GLN A 46 21.91 -8.72 8.23
C GLN A 46 20.81 -7.93 7.50
N PHE A 47 19.62 -7.78 8.09
CA PHE A 47 18.60 -6.91 7.51
C PHE A 47 19.07 -5.46 7.52
N ILE A 48 19.06 -4.82 6.35
CA ILE A 48 19.51 -3.46 6.16
C ILE A 48 18.30 -2.62 5.76
N ARG A 49 18.00 -1.59 6.54
CA ARG A 49 16.90 -0.66 6.22
C ARG A 49 17.22 0.07 4.92
N ILE A 50 16.19 0.42 4.15
CA ILE A 50 16.41 1.10 2.87
C ILE A 50 17.22 2.40 3.04
N LYS A 51 16.98 3.17 4.11
CA LYS A 51 17.77 4.36 4.45
C LYS A 51 19.25 4.07 4.69
N GLU A 52 19.55 2.92 5.29
CA GLU A 52 20.90 2.49 5.63
C GLU A 52 21.58 1.74 4.48
N LEU A 53 20.84 1.37 3.43
CA LEU A 53 21.39 0.71 2.26
C LEU A 53 22.41 1.62 1.55
N LYS A 54 23.63 1.11 1.42
CA LYS A 54 24.75 1.71 0.69
C LYS A 54 25.22 0.75 -0.40
N MET A 55 26.00 1.25 -1.36
CA MET A 55 26.51 0.45 -2.47
C MET A 55 27.28 -0.78 -1.98
N GLU A 56 28.03 -0.64 -0.89
CA GLU A 56 28.90 -1.70 -0.34
C GLU A 56 28.12 -2.89 0.22
N HIS A 57 26.84 -2.66 0.56
CA HIS A 57 25.91 -3.69 1.01
C HIS A 57 25.41 -4.58 -0.12
N LEU A 58 25.58 -4.17 -1.38
CA LEU A 58 25.30 -5.03 -2.53
C LEU A 58 26.46 -6.03 -2.73
N PRO A 59 26.17 -7.26 -3.19
CA PRO A 59 27.21 -8.20 -3.60
C PRO A 59 28.14 -7.54 -4.62
N GLU A 60 29.44 -7.83 -4.56
CA GLU A 60 30.46 -7.11 -5.34
C GLU A 60 30.15 -7.05 -6.85
N ALA A 61 29.69 -8.17 -7.42
CA ALA A 61 29.29 -8.26 -8.83
C ALA A 61 28.06 -7.38 -9.20
N HIS A 62 27.31 -6.89 -8.21
CA HIS A 62 26.10 -6.09 -8.36
C HIS A 62 26.28 -4.64 -7.86
N ARG A 63 27.51 -4.22 -7.55
CA ARG A 63 27.82 -2.83 -7.14
C ARG A 63 27.80 -1.89 -8.34
N ASN A 64 26.62 -1.68 -8.90
CA ASN A 64 26.36 -0.84 -10.05
C ASN A 64 25.48 0.35 -9.64
N SER A 65 25.83 1.56 -10.10
CA SER A 65 25.12 2.81 -9.79
C SER A 65 23.66 2.77 -10.17
N ASP A 66 23.34 2.21 -11.33
CA ASP A 66 21.99 2.21 -11.90
C ASP A 66 21.11 1.21 -11.17
N LEU A 67 21.66 0.03 -10.82
CA LEU A 67 20.97 -0.95 -9.99
C LEU A 67 20.69 -0.39 -8.58
N PHE A 68 21.66 0.27 -7.96
CA PHE A 68 21.46 0.89 -6.66
C PHE A 68 20.41 2.00 -6.70
N ALA A 69 20.44 2.85 -7.74
CA ALA A 69 19.44 3.88 -7.96
C ALA A 69 18.05 3.27 -8.20
N LEU A 70 17.96 2.19 -8.98
CA LEU A 70 16.73 1.45 -9.21
C LEU A 70 16.15 0.90 -7.91
N ILE A 71 16.97 0.27 -7.07
CA ILE A 71 16.52 -0.27 -5.76
C ILE A 71 15.94 0.85 -4.89
N LYS A 72 16.62 2.01 -4.83
CA LYS A 72 16.13 3.18 -4.07
C LYS A 72 14.81 3.71 -4.65
N ALA A 73 14.72 3.84 -5.98
CA ALA A 73 13.51 4.30 -6.65
C ALA A 73 12.32 3.35 -6.43
N VAL A 74 12.53 2.04 -6.53
CA VAL A 74 11.48 1.04 -6.26
C VAL A 74 11.01 1.09 -4.80
N ALA A 75 11.93 1.30 -3.86
CA ALA A 75 11.57 1.48 -2.47
C ALA A 75 10.75 2.75 -2.23
N ASP A 76 11.10 3.85 -2.89
CA ASP A 76 10.32 5.10 -2.83
C ASP A 76 8.92 4.94 -3.48
N LEU A 77 8.79 4.05 -4.45
CA LEU A 77 7.50 3.67 -5.07
C LEU A 77 6.73 2.60 -4.29
N THR A 78 7.24 2.17 -3.13
CA THR A 78 6.54 1.25 -2.25
C THR A 78 5.69 2.01 -1.24
N VAL A 79 4.41 1.65 -1.14
CA VAL A 79 3.46 2.25 -0.20
C VAL A 79 3.09 1.27 0.90
N ARG A 80 2.89 1.77 2.13
CA ARG A 80 2.27 1.00 3.20
C ARG A 80 0.77 1.17 3.13
N ILE A 81 0.06 0.05 3.14
CA ILE A 81 -1.40 -0.01 3.10
C ILE A 81 -1.89 -0.42 4.49
N SER A 82 -2.82 0.32 5.05
CA SER A 82 -3.48 0.02 6.32
C SER A 82 -4.96 -0.17 6.09
N VAL A 83 -5.51 -1.30 6.51
CA VAL A 83 -6.91 -1.67 6.31
C VAL A 83 -7.56 -1.90 7.67
N ASP A 84 -8.63 -1.18 7.93
CA ASP A 84 -9.26 -1.12 9.26
C ASP A 84 -10.48 -2.02 9.39
N MET A 85 -10.82 -2.79 8.35
CA MET A 85 -12.01 -3.64 8.31
C MET A 85 -11.73 -4.94 7.53
N VAL A 86 -12.28 -6.06 8.01
CA VAL A 86 -12.27 -7.36 7.33
C VAL A 86 -13.62 -7.59 6.66
N SER A 87 -13.64 -7.71 5.34
CA SER A 87 -14.91 -7.85 4.61
C SER A 87 -15.68 -9.10 5.02
N PRO A 88 -17.01 -9.01 5.20
CA PRO A 88 -17.87 -10.17 5.40
C PRO A 88 -17.91 -11.10 4.17
N ASN A 89 -17.45 -10.63 3.02
CA ASN A 89 -17.48 -11.37 1.76
C ASN A 89 -16.22 -12.22 1.51
N ARG A 90 -15.25 -12.23 2.44
CA ARG A 90 -14.05 -13.05 2.28
C ARG A 90 -14.44 -14.53 2.14
N PRO A 91 -13.89 -15.25 1.14
CA PRO A 91 -14.27 -16.63 0.89
C PRO A 91 -13.71 -17.54 1.98
N LYS A 92 -14.29 -18.74 2.10
CA LYS A 92 -13.77 -19.74 3.04
C LYS A 92 -12.38 -20.23 2.68
N TYR A 93 -12.13 -20.42 1.38
CA TYR A 93 -10.91 -21.00 0.85
C TYR A 93 -10.33 -20.14 -0.27
N TRP A 94 -9.03 -20.28 -0.53
CA TRP A 94 -8.46 -19.80 -1.79
C TRP A 94 -9.08 -20.52 -2.99
N GLN A 95 -9.17 -19.83 -4.13
CA GLN A 95 -9.75 -20.37 -5.35
C GLN A 95 -9.12 -21.73 -5.70
N ASN A 96 -9.95 -22.76 -5.85
CA ASN A 96 -9.55 -24.13 -6.18
C ASN A 96 -8.59 -24.80 -5.17
N THR A 97 -8.63 -24.39 -3.90
CA THR A 97 -7.85 -25.04 -2.84
C THR A 97 -8.72 -25.40 -1.64
N THR A 98 -8.18 -26.17 -0.71
CA THR A 98 -8.76 -26.39 0.63
C THR A 98 -8.11 -25.49 1.70
N VAL A 99 -7.20 -24.61 1.29
CA VAL A 99 -6.48 -23.71 2.20
C VAL A 99 -7.38 -22.53 2.54
N HIS A 100 -7.54 -22.25 3.82
CA HIS A 100 -8.39 -21.15 4.29
C HIS A 100 -7.89 -19.80 3.78
N TYR A 101 -8.83 -18.96 3.35
CA TYR A 101 -8.50 -17.59 2.99
C TYR A 101 -8.11 -16.80 4.25
N PRO A 102 -7.10 -15.92 4.19
CA PRO A 102 -6.71 -15.10 5.33
C PRO A 102 -7.90 -14.32 5.89
N PHE A 103 -8.05 -14.33 7.21
CA PHE A 103 -9.14 -13.64 7.93
C PHE A 103 -10.55 -14.17 7.65
N TYR A 104 -10.69 -15.37 7.08
CA TYR A 104 -12.00 -16.01 6.98
C TYR A 104 -12.68 -16.16 8.35
N GLY A 105 -13.98 -15.90 8.41
CA GLY A 105 -14.78 -15.96 9.64
C GLY A 105 -14.62 -14.75 10.56
N GLN A 106 -13.78 -13.76 10.19
CA GLN A 106 -13.59 -12.51 10.93
C GLN A 106 -14.30 -11.32 10.27
N GLY A 107 -15.27 -11.58 9.40
CA GLY A 107 -16.02 -10.56 8.67
C GLY A 107 -16.71 -9.55 9.59
N GLY A 108 -16.62 -8.27 9.23
CA GLY A 108 -17.19 -7.15 10.00
C GLY A 108 -16.36 -6.74 11.23
N THR A 109 -15.25 -7.42 11.52
CA THR A 109 -14.34 -7.00 12.60
C THR A 109 -13.51 -5.80 12.16
N THR A 110 -13.16 -4.94 13.13
CA THR A 110 -12.30 -3.77 12.93
C THR A 110 -10.83 -4.08 13.24
N LYS A 111 -10.39 -5.28 12.88
CA LYS A 111 -9.00 -5.68 13.10
C LYS A 111 -8.10 -5.01 12.07
N ARG A 112 -7.31 -4.04 12.53
CA ARG A 112 -6.34 -3.34 11.70
C ARG A 112 -5.25 -4.29 11.22
N ARG A 113 -4.98 -4.24 9.92
CA ARG A 113 -3.92 -5.00 9.27
C ARG A 113 -3.21 -4.15 8.24
N THR A 114 -1.94 -4.48 8.00
CA THR A 114 -1.11 -3.74 7.07
C THR A 114 -0.40 -4.65 6.08
N GLY A 115 -0.21 -4.12 4.87
CA GLY A 115 0.58 -4.73 3.80
C GLY A 115 1.32 -3.66 3.01
N THR A 116 1.91 -4.05 1.89
CA THR A 116 2.60 -3.14 0.98
C THR A 116 1.90 -3.12 -0.39
N GLY A 117 2.19 -2.09 -1.17
CA GLY A 117 1.80 -2.02 -2.57
C GLY A 117 2.81 -1.26 -3.42
N GLU A 118 2.69 -1.44 -4.73
CA GLU A 118 3.48 -0.76 -5.76
C GLU A 118 2.66 0.38 -6.39
N ILE A 119 3.27 1.55 -6.49
CA ILE A 119 2.65 2.76 -7.03
C ILE A 119 2.89 2.86 -8.55
N HIS A 120 1.82 3.11 -9.30
CA HIS A 120 1.89 3.60 -10.68
C HIS A 120 1.14 4.93 -10.79
N VAL A 121 1.71 5.92 -11.48
CA VAL A 121 1.11 7.25 -11.63
C VAL A 121 0.82 7.52 -13.10
N TRP A 122 -0.41 7.91 -13.40
CA TRP A 122 -0.85 8.29 -14.74
C TRP A 122 -1.30 9.74 -14.73
N MET A 123 -0.93 10.50 -15.75
CA MET A 123 -1.37 11.87 -15.97
C MET A 123 -2.51 11.87 -16.99
N TYR A 124 -3.46 12.78 -16.82
CA TYR A 124 -4.55 12.99 -17.76
C TYR A 124 -4.62 14.45 -18.14
N ASP A 125 -4.83 14.71 -19.42
CA ASP A 125 -5.03 16.05 -19.98
C ASP A 125 -6.21 16.01 -20.96
N GLU A 126 -7.30 16.69 -20.61
CA GLU A 126 -8.56 16.70 -21.37
C GLU A 126 -9.08 15.28 -21.70
N GLY A 127 -8.90 14.36 -20.75
CA GLY A 127 -9.30 12.95 -20.88
C GLY A 127 -8.29 12.05 -21.59
N CYS A 128 -7.20 12.60 -22.12
CA CYS A 128 -6.10 11.82 -22.70
C CYS A 128 -5.18 11.31 -21.60
N GLY A 129 -4.99 10.00 -21.48
CA GLY A 129 -4.17 9.37 -20.44
C GLY A 129 -2.71 9.15 -20.86
N TYR A 130 -1.76 9.35 -19.94
CA TYR A 130 -0.33 9.19 -20.15
C TYR A 130 0.32 8.43 -18.99
N ASN A 131 1.14 7.42 -19.30
CA ASN A 131 1.95 6.73 -18.29
C ASN A 131 3.20 7.55 -17.91
N CYS A 132 4.03 7.01 -17.00
CA CYS A 132 5.26 7.66 -16.54
C CYS A 132 6.32 7.90 -17.64
N THR A 133 6.15 7.30 -18.82
CA THR A 133 7.02 7.50 -19.99
C THR A 133 6.41 8.44 -21.03
N GLY A 134 5.23 9.02 -20.76
CA GLY A 134 4.49 9.87 -21.69
C GLY A 134 3.75 9.11 -22.80
N GLN A 135 3.64 7.79 -22.71
CA GLN A 135 2.90 6.99 -23.69
C GLN A 135 1.42 6.97 -23.38
N ARG A 136 0.59 7.05 -24.42
CA ARG A 136 -0.87 7.03 -24.34
C ARG A 136 -1.52 5.65 -24.43
N TYR A 137 -0.73 4.65 -24.81
CA TYR A 137 -1.18 3.29 -25.03
C TYR A 137 -0.28 2.31 -24.29
N ASN A 138 -0.88 1.21 -23.87
CA ASN A 138 -0.12 0.08 -23.33
C ASN A 138 0.58 -0.64 -24.50
N PRO A 139 1.93 -0.72 -24.51
CA PRO A 139 2.66 -1.33 -25.63
C PRO A 139 2.46 -2.84 -25.75
N VAL A 140 2.02 -3.50 -24.67
CA VAL A 140 1.77 -4.94 -24.63
C VAL A 140 0.35 -5.28 -25.08
N THR A 141 -0.65 -4.52 -24.61
CA THR A 141 -2.07 -4.83 -24.89
C THR A 141 -2.68 -4.00 -26.01
N GLY A 142 -2.03 -2.90 -26.43
CA GLY A 142 -2.57 -1.93 -27.38
C GLY A 142 -3.72 -1.08 -26.81
N GLY A 143 -4.10 -1.26 -25.55
CA GLY A 143 -5.18 -0.51 -24.92
C GLY A 143 -4.81 0.95 -24.70
N SER A 144 -5.75 1.86 -24.97
CA SER A 144 -5.61 3.30 -24.64
C SER A 144 -5.82 3.53 -23.15
N PHE A 145 -5.11 4.52 -22.59
CA PHE A 145 -5.33 5.01 -21.23
C PHE A 145 -6.38 6.14 -21.17
N ASP A 146 -6.98 6.52 -22.29
CA ASP A 146 -7.98 7.60 -22.32
C ASP A 146 -9.21 7.27 -21.47
N VAL A 147 -9.80 8.31 -20.89
CA VAL A 147 -11.04 8.25 -20.09
C VAL A 147 -12.16 9.04 -20.76
N ASN A 148 -13.41 8.80 -20.35
CA ASN A 148 -14.59 9.47 -20.91
C ASN A 148 -14.90 10.83 -20.27
N TYR A 149 -14.11 11.29 -19.30
CA TYR A 149 -14.26 12.59 -18.67
C TYR A 149 -13.03 13.46 -18.92
N THR A 150 -13.27 14.73 -19.25
CA THR A 150 -12.22 15.69 -19.64
C THR A 150 -11.66 16.49 -18.47
N THR A 151 -12.27 16.36 -17.28
CA THR A 151 -11.89 17.09 -16.07
C THR A 151 -11.70 16.14 -14.89
N CYS A 152 -10.93 16.57 -13.90
CA CYS A 152 -10.64 15.79 -12.69
C CYS A 152 -11.93 15.25 -12.04
N PRO A 153 -12.00 13.94 -11.75
CA PRO A 153 -13.20 13.31 -11.20
C PRO A 153 -13.31 13.45 -9.67
N CYS A 154 -12.42 14.21 -9.01
CA CYS A 154 -12.48 14.39 -7.56
C CYS A 154 -13.69 15.23 -7.15
N GLU A 155 -14.17 15.03 -5.93
CA GLU A 155 -15.35 15.72 -5.41
C GLU A 155 -15.22 17.25 -5.47
N THR A 156 -14.03 17.79 -5.18
CA THR A 156 -13.78 19.23 -5.26
C THR A 156 -13.92 19.78 -6.68
N CYS A 157 -13.38 19.08 -7.69
CA CYS A 157 -13.50 19.53 -9.08
C CYS A 157 -14.93 19.35 -9.61
N GLN A 158 -15.64 18.31 -9.18
CA GLN A 158 -17.04 18.11 -9.57
C GLN A 158 -17.98 19.24 -9.10
N HIS A 159 -17.64 19.91 -8.00
CA HIS A 159 -18.41 21.03 -7.46
C HIS A 159 -17.76 22.40 -7.72
N SER A 160 -16.70 22.44 -8.53
CA SER A 160 -15.99 23.69 -8.87
C SER A 160 -16.50 24.25 -10.20
N ASP A 161 -16.61 25.57 -10.29
CA ASP A 161 -16.85 26.27 -11.56
C ASP A 161 -15.61 26.27 -12.48
N THR A 162 -14.43 25.93 -11.94
CA THR A 162 -13.16 25.84 -12.67
C THR A 162 -12.48 24.49 -12.42
N PRO A 163 -13.08 23.38 -12.90
CA PRO A 163 -12.51 22.05 -12.72
C PRO A 163 -11.20 21.89 -13.49
N SER A 164 -10.23 21.18 -12.93
CA SER A 164 -8.94 20.97 -13.60
C SER A 164 -9.07 20.02 -14.79
N SER A 165 -8.60 20.43 -15.97
CA SER A 165 -8.48 19.55 -17.15
C SER A 165 -7.25 18.65 -17.10
N VAL A 166 -6.23 19.05 -16.33
CA VAL A 166 -5.02 18.27 -16.08
C VAL A 166 -5.08 17.68 -14.67
N TRP A 167 -4.96 16.36 -14.55
CA TRP A 167 -5.04 15.68 -13.27
C TRP A 167 -4.27 14.34 -13.27
N TRP A 168 -4.05 13.76 -12.09
CA TRP A 168 -3.23 12.56 -11.91
C TRP A 168 -4.04 11.45 -11.23
N MET A 169 -3.87 10.22 -11.71
CA MET A 169 -4.41 9.01 -11.10
C MET A 169 -3.26 8.16 -10.57
N VAL A 170 -3.49 7.49 -9.45
CA VAL A 170 -2.44 6.66 -8.83
C VAL A 170 -2.97 5.29 -8.56
N HIS A 171 -2.41 4.29 -9.22
CA HIS A 171 -2.78 2.91 -9.04
C HIS A 171 -1.84 2.28 -8.02
N ILE A 172 -2.41 1.58 -7.04
CA ILE A 172 -1.64 0.84 -6.05
C ILE A 172 -1.91 -0.64 -6.30
N HIS A 173 -0.90 -1.36 -6.79
CA HIS A 173 -0.99 -2.80 -6.91
C HIS A 173 -0.63 -3.45 -5.59
N THR A 174 -1.51 -4.29 -5.05
CA THR A 174 -1.28 -5.02 -3.80
C THR A 174 -1.88 -6.43 -3.88
N ALA A 175 -1.58 -7.25 -2.88
CA ALA A 175 -2.12 -8.60 -2.82
C ALA A 175 -3.60 -8.60 -2.37
N ALA A 176 -4.41 -9.47 -2.97
CA ALA A 176 -5.84 -9.60 -2.65
C ALA A 176 -6.11 -10.01 -1.19
N HIS A 177 -5.14 -10.62 -0.50
CA HIS A 177 -5.29 -10.89 0.93
C HIS A 177 -5.12 -9.62 1.78
N VAL A 178 -4.47 -8.57 1.27
CA VAL A 178 -4.34 -7.24 1.90
C VAL A 178 -5.60 -6.42 1.66
N VAL A 179 -6.10 -6.29 0.43
CA VAL A 179 -7.40 -5.65 0.16
C VAL A 179 -8.20 -6.58 -0.76
N TYR A 180 -9.30 -7.12 -0.24
CA TYR A 180 -10.10 -8.15 -0.90
C TYR A 180 -11.18 -7.56 -1.82
N ASP A 181 -11.95 -6.59 -1.32
CA ASP A 181 -13.09 -6.02 -2.03
C ASP A 181 -13.28 -4.53 -1.73
N GLU A 182 -14.33 -3.95 -2.33
CA GLU A 182 -14.68 -2.52 -2.21
C GLU A 182 -15.00 -2.11 -0.77
N ILE A 183 -15.51 -3.05 0.04
CA ILE A 183 -15.77 -2.78 1.45
C ILE A 183 -14.44 -2.59 2.16
N GLU A 184 -13.43 -3.45 1.96
CA GLU A 184 -12.12 -3.24 2.58
C GLU A 184 -11.43 -1.98 2.07
N ALA A 185 -11.53 -1.71 0.76
CA ALA A 185 -10.98 -0.50 0.16
C ALA A 185 -11.53 0.77 0.81
N SER A 186 -12.83 0.87 1.08
CA SER A 186 -13.41 2.06 1.71
C SER A 186 -12.91 2.32 3.14
N TYR A 187 -12.32 1.32 3.80
CA TYR A 187 -11.67 1.42 5.12
C TYR A 187 -10.14 1.31 5.03
N THR A 188 -9.57 1.58 3.85
CA THR A 188 -8.14 1.52 3.60
C THR A 188 -7.54 2.93 3.57
N SER A 189 -6.36 3.07 4.18
CA SER A 189 -5.50 4.25 4.04
C SER A 189 -4.12 3.83 3.53
N CYS A 190 -3.46 4.73 2.82
CA CYS A 190 -2.12 4.50 2.28
C CYS A 190 -1.15 5.52 2.88
N ARG A 191 0.08 5.09 3.18
CA ARG A 191 1.16 5.93 3.69
C ARG A 191 2.38 5.79 2.79
N PHE A 192 2.75 6.90 2.16
CA PHE A 192 3.91 7.03 1.29
C PHE A 192 5.13 7.39 2.15
N PHE A 193 6.33 7.04 1.67
CA PHE A 193 7.60 7.36 2.34
C PHE A 193 7.62 6.96 3.82
N PHE A 194 6.98 5.85 4.17
CA PHE A 194 6.76 5.45 5.56
C PHE A 194 8.04 5.03 6.30
N ASP A 195 9.13 4.82 5.55
CA ASP A 195 10.48 4.60 6.08
C ASP A 195 11.20 5.90 6.45
N ASP A 196 10.60 7.07 6.15
CA ASP A 196 11.17 8.39 6.41
C ASP A 196 10.61 9.07 7.68
N GLU A 197 11.25 8.80 8.81
CA GLU A 197 10.95 9.46 10.10
C GLU A 197 11.25 10.97 10.10
N ASP A 198 12.18 11.46 9.28
CA ASP A 198 12.63 12.86 9.29
C ASP A 198 11.66 13.79 8.55
N ARG A 199 10.84 13.24 7.64
CA ARG A 199 9.79 13.96 6.90
C ARG A 199 8.47 14.09 7.66
N GLY A 200 8.47 13.91 8.98
CA GLY A 200 7.29 14.14 9.82
C GLY A 200 6.05 13.37 9.38
N GLY A 201 6.21 12.24 8.69
CA GLY A 201 5.13 11.44 8.16
C GLY A 201 4.10 12.26 7.38
N GLU A 202 4.52 13.08 6.41
CA GLU A 202 3.59 13.73 5.48
C GLU A 202 2.62 12.68 4.93
N LYS A 203 1.39 12.74 5.47
CA LYS A 203 0.36 11.75 5.25
C LYS A 203 -0.36 12.17 3.98
N PHE A 204 0.08 11.64 2.85
CA PHE A 204 -0.75 11.67 1.65
C PHE A 204 -1.97 10.78 1.90
N ILE A 205 -3.08 11.40 2.30
CA ILE A 205 -4.37 10.72 2.45
C ILE A 205 -5.02 10.68 1.08
N ILE A 206 -5.39 9.48 0.64
CA ILE A 206 -6.10 9.25 -0.62
C ILE A 206 -7.59 9.49 -0.35
N ASP A 207 -8.22 10.43 -1.08
CA ASP A 207 -9.62 10.84 -0.84
C ASP A 207 -10.62 9.72 -1.15
N LYS A 208 -10.35 8.93 -2.20
CA LYS A 208 -11.25 7.85 -2.64
C LYS A 208 -10.45 6.60 -2.98
N VAL A 209 -10.73 5.52 -2.25
CA VAL A 209 -10.18 4.20 -2.50
C VAL A 209 -11.29 3.34 -3.08
N THR A 210 -11.07 2.78 -4.27
CA THR A 210 -11.98 1.83 -4.90
C THR A 210 -11.23 0.53 -5.19
N ALA A 211 -11.73 -0.60 -4.71
CA ALA A 211 -11.25 -1.93 -5.07
C ALA A 211 -11.68 -2.33 -6.49
N SER A 212 -11.04 -1.72 -7.46
CA SER A 212 -11.07 -2.17 -8.85
C SER A 212 -9.76 -1.83 -9.52
N SER A 213 -8.61 -2.30 -9.01
CA SER A 213 -7.27 -2.01 -9.59
C SER A 213 -6.95 -0.51 -9.83
N LYS A 214 -7.70 0.45 -9.25
CA LYS A 214 -7.56 1.88 -9.53
C LYS A 214 -7.76 2.73 -8.26
N TYR A 215 -6.82 3.65 -8.01
CA TYR A 215 -6.89 4.62 -6.92
C TYR A 215 -6.63 6.03 -7.50
N ILE A 216 -7.02 7.10 -6.81
CA ILE A 216 -6.86 8.48 -7.29
C ILE A 216 -6.15 9.27 -6.19
N LEU A 217 -4.93 9.76 -6.42
CA LEU A 217 -4.28 10.66 -5.48
C LEU A 217 -4.75 12.09 -5.66
N ARG A 218 -4.86 12.78 -4.53
CA ARG A 218 -4.85 14.23 -4.41
C ARG A 218 -3.41 14.70 -4.27
N GLY A 219 -2.95 15.55 -5.17
CA GLY A 219 -1.72 16.32 -5.01
C GLY A 219 -2.00 17.76 -5.38
N THR A 220 -2.23 18.63 -4.40
CA THR A 220 -2.17 20.08 -4.62
C THR A 220 -0.71 20.49 -4.63
N GLY A 221 -0.01 20.17 -5.72
CA GLY A 221 1.23 20.84 -6.08
C GLY A 221 0.86 22.14 -6.76
N VAL A 222 0.73 23.21 -5.97
CA VAL A 222 0.72 24.56 -6.53
C VAL A 222 2.14 24.79 -7.07
N SER A 223 2.27 24.89 -8.39
CA SER A 223 3.45 25.48 -9.03
C SER A 223 3.58 26.95 -8.67
#